data_AF-N6U1K7-F1
#
_entry.id   AF-N6U1K7-F1
#
_cell.length_a   1.000
_cell.length_b   1.000
_cell.length_c   1.000
_cell.angle_alpha   90.00
_cell.angle_beta   90.00
_cell.angle_gamma   90.00
#
_symmetry.space_group_name_H-M   'P 1'
#
loop_
_entity.id
_entity.type
_entity.pdbx_description
1 polymer ?
#
loop_
_entity_poly.entity_id
_entity_poly.type
_entity_poly.pdbx_seq_one_letter_code
_entity_poly.pdbx_strand_id
1 'polypeptide(L)'
;MSSEVQLGTHPVDAYIVTSSDEHQNHHVDETINRILGLPFQSVETDEYDRRREYISGFSESYGDAIITMNKAIFWTDGHYHLQAQIDCNWLLMRERRKNIPTRTQWLKAEFPNGARLGANPKIISEYMWKQFKHELAGAKIHLMALNVSLVDEIWPKSERPKKRTKDTFVLDFKYTGKNYTAKLEEVRNEVKKAGAKVMVVTSLDEIAWLLNIRGRDIPFSPFLRSYLILDMDNVFLYVNSKQLEKNDVLSYLHAQSVFKHYDTVQIRNYSDLWIDLRTKSQLYNKILLPSHCVYSEGASHAIYEHIIPEKRLPHQSPIIYLKSVKNAVEIEGMKRAHVKDGAAMCDFFAYIEAQMVKGKVFTEMDMANILDDFRFEQLESLGNSFRTIVGFAGNGAQPHYIPTKNTNAIVFHNGTVVIESGGQYYAIPALVSKYVGEFPYVYVVLGGGAFLIRFNLSSNLHTTGMWSEGTSAPG
;
A
#
# COMPACT_ATOMS: atom_id res chain seq x y z
N MET A 1 15.45 3.16 32.38
CA MET A 1 16.60 2.60 31.64
C MET A 1 16.29 2.79 30.18
N SER A 2 16.88 3.79 29.54
CA SER A 2 16.70 4.03 28.10
C SER A 2 17.32 2.84 27.37
N SER A 3 16.50 2.07 26.66
CA SER A 3 16.98 1.05 25.74
C SER A 3 17.58 1.77 24.54
N GLU A 4 18.84 2.16 24.65
CA GLU A 4 19.62 2.71 23.54
C GLU A 4 20.33 1.56 22.82
N VAL A 5 19.94 1.32 21.57
CA VAL A 5 20.75 0.51 20.66
C VAL A 5 21.86 1.41 20.14
N GLN A 6 23.09 1.17 20.58
CA GLN A 6 24.25 1.80 19.97
C GLN A 6 24.53 1.11 18.63
N LEU A 7 24.43 1.84 17.51
CA LEU A 7 24.67 1.26 16.18
C LEU A 7 26.05 0.56 16.10
N GLY A 8 27.05 1.03 16.84
CA GLY A 8 28.39 0.42 16.93
C GLY A 8 28.49 -0.94 17.63
N THR A 9 27.47 -1.39 18.38
CA THR A 9 27.39 -2.80 18.83
C THR A 9 26.85 -3.71 17.73
N HIS A 10 26.17 -3.13 16.75
CA HIS A 10 25.80 -3.77 15.50
C HIS A 10 26.85 -3.47 14.42
N PRO A 11 26.92 -4.28 13.36
CA PRO A 11 27.94 -4.10 12.32
C PRO A 11 27.55 -2.97 11.33
N VAL A 12 27.03 -1.83 11.80
CA VAL A 12 26.49 -0.75 10.94
C VAL A 12 26.81 0.66 11.49
N ASP A 13 27.05 1.61 10.59
CA ASP A 13 27.32 3.02 10.90
C ASP A 13 26.09 3.92 10.71
N ALA A 14 25.15 3.45 9.87
CA ALA A 14 23.87 4.10 9.60
C ALA A 14 22.76 3.04 9.46
N TYR A 15 21.51 3.39 9.75
CA TYR A 15 20.36 2.50 9.65
C TYR A 15 19.18 3.19 8.95
N ILE A 16 18.58 2.51 7.96
CA ILE A 16 17.41 3.00 7.22
C ILE A 16 16.13 2.44 7.84
N VAL A 17 15.16 3.33 8.08
CA VAL A 17 13.80 2.99 8.51
C VAL A 17 12.81 3.62 7.53
N THR A 18 12.07 2.79 6.79
CA THR A 18 11.04 3.24 5.85
C THR A 18 9.65 3.11 6.46
N SER A 19 8.65 3.58 5.71
CA SER A 19 7.22 3.51 6.10
C SER A 19 6.55 2.17 5.75
N SER A 20 7.24 1.29 5.02
CA SER A 20 6.66 0.07 4.49
C SER A 20 6.57 -1.05 5.52
N ASP A 21 5.84 -2.11 5.17
CA ASP A 21 5.83 -3.38 5.90
C ASP A 21 6.38 -4.53 5.03
N GLU A 22 6.25 -5.75 5.53
CA GLU A 22 6.78 -6.95 4.87
C GLU A 22 6.09 -7.32 3.55
N HIS A 23 4.88 -6.80 3.31
CA HIS A 23 4.10 -7.01 2.09
C HIS A 23 4.13 -5.81 1.16
N GLN A 24 4.88 -4.77 1.51
CA GLN A 24 4.96 -3.52 0.75
C GLN A 24 3.54 -2.92 0.61
N ASN A 25 2.75 -2.97 1.69
CA ASN A 25 1.42 -2.35 1.79
C ASN A 25 1.48 -0.81 1.76
N HIS A 26 2.50 -0.22 1.16
CA HIS A 26 2.79 1.21 1.21
C HIS A 26 2.92 1.81 -0.21
N HIS A 27 2.81 3.14 -0.25
CA HIS A 27 2.80 4.02 -1.41
C HIS A 27 3.79 3.63 -2.51
N VAL A 28 3.28 3.62 -3.73
CA VAL A 28 4.09 3.54 -4.95
C VAL A 28 4.46 4.95 -5.39
N ASP A 29 5.70 5.13 -5.82
CA ASP A 29 6.30 6.40 -6.25
C ASP A 29 5.37 7.24 -7.14
N GLU A 30 5.13 8.48 -6.70
CA GLU A 30 4.22 9.44 -7.32
C GLU A 30 4.60 9.88 -8.73
N THR A 31 5.83 9.64 -9.19
CA THR A 31 6.29 10.11 -10.51
C THR A 31 5.34 9.65 -11.62
N ILE A 32 4.72 8.49 -11.46
CA ILE A 32 3.80 7.93 -12.46
C ILE A 32 2.34 8.24 -12.13
N ASN A 33 1.94 8.26 -10.85
CA ASN A 33 0.58 8.64 -10.45
C ASN A 33 0.23 10.08 -10.85
N ARG A 34 1.22 10.99 -10.85
CA ARG A 34 1.05 12.38 -11.31
C ARG A 34 0.97 12.52 -12.83
N ILE A 35 1.67 11.66 -13.59
CA ILE A 35 1.58 11.65 -15.06
C ILE A 35 0.25 11.04 -15.52
N LEU A 36 -0.25 10.02 -14.80
CA LEU A 36 -1.41 9.23 -15.22
C LEU A 36 -2.74 9.68 -14.60
N GLY A 37 -2.76 10.62 -13.65
CA GLY A 37 -4.00 11.12 -13.03
C GLY A 37 -4.80 10.02 -12.33
N LEU A 38 -4.12 9.01 -11.79
CA LEU A 38 -4.77 7.80 -11.27
C LEU A 38 -5.26 7.99 -9.83
N PRO A 39 -6.38 7.36 -9.45
CA PRO A 39 -6.88 7.41 -8.09
C PRO A 39 -5.84 6.84 -7.13
N PHE A 40 -5.48 7.66 -6.14
CA PHE A 40 -4.55 7.33 -5.08
C PHE A 40 -5.12 6.20 -4.23
N GLN A 41 -4.31 5.16 -3.99
CA GLN A 41 -4.66 4.10 -3.03
C GLN A 41 -3.59 4.06 -1.95
N SER A 42 -3.77 4.84 -0.89
CA SER A 42 -2.97 4.70 0.33
C SER A 42 -3.50 3.52 1.13
N VAL A 43 -2.81 2.38 1.09
CA VAL A 43 -3.03 1.33 2.08
C VAL A 43 -2.33 1.78 3.37
N GLU A 44 -3.11 1.95 4.44
CA GLU A 44 -2.55 2.39 5.72
C GLU A 44 -1.88 1.19 6.41
N THR A 45 -0.64 1.38 6.86
CA THR A 45 0.13 0.34 7.54
C THR A 45 -0.42 0.10 8.95
N ASP A 46 -0.41 -1.18 9.37
CA ASP A 46 -0.76 -1.58 10.74
C ASP A 46 0.11 -0.84 11.76
N GLU A 47 -0.47 -0.36 12.86
CA GLU A 47 0.22 0.42 13.89
C GLU A 47 1.44 -0.34 14.46
N TYR A 48 1.35 -1.68 14.51
CA TYR A 48 2.47 -2.55 14.90
C TYR A 48 3.73 -2.37 14.04
N ASP A 49 3.58 -1.98 12.78
CA ASP A 49 4.64 -1.86 11.80
C ASP A 49 5.13 -0.41 11.60
N ARG A 50 4.51 0.58 12.27
CA ARG A 50 4.83 2.02 12.19
C ARG A 50 6.09 2.43 12.94
N ARG A 51 7.19 1.72 12.68
CA ARG A 51 8.53 1.96 13.25
C ARG A 51 9.01 3.38 13.06
N ARG A 52 8.78 3.93 11.87
CA ARG A 52 9.16 5.30 11.52
C ARG A 52 8.40 6.33 12.36
N GLU A 53 7.09 6.15 12.54
CA GLU A 53 6.28 7.01 13.43
C GLU A 53 6.78 6.92 14.86
N TYR A 54 7.06 5.71 15.36
CA TYR A 54 7.58 5.53 16.73
C TYR A 54 8.87 6.31 16.99
N ILE A 55 9.85 6.29 16.07
CA ILE A 55 11.13 6.96 16.29
C ILE A 55 11.10 8.47 16.02
N SER A 56 10.22 8.94 15.14
CA SER A 56 10.22 10.34 14.67
C SER A 56 9.04 11.17 15.16
N GLY A 57 7.97 10.55 15.66
CA GLY A 57 6.69 11.19 15.94
C GLY A 57 5.89 11.58 14.68
N PHE A 58 6.42 11.35 13.48
CA PHE A 58 5.75 11.68 12.23
C PHE A 58 4.81 10.54 11.80
N SER A 59 3.50 10.80 11.85
CA SER A 59 2.42 9.82 11.65
C SER A 59 1.92 9.68 10.20
N GLU A 60 2.35 10.57 9.31
CA GLU A 60 1.82 10.60 7.93
C GLU A 60 2.30 9.42 7.10
N SER A 61 1.64 9.09 6.00
CA SER A 61 1.93 7.84 5.34
C SER A 61 3.36 7.78 4.77
N TYR A 62 3.88 8.81 4.07
CA TYR A 62 5.19 8.70 3.39
C TYR A 62 6.36 9.39 4.10
N GLY A 63 7.46 8.66 4.26
CA GLY A 63 8.75 9.21 4.65
C GLY A 63 9.79 8.14 4.98
N ASP A 64 11.06 8.50 4.84
CA ASP A 64 12.18 7.62 5.13
C ASP A 64 13.13 8.28 6.11
N ALA A 65 13.54 7.53 7.12
CA ALA A 65 14.51 7.97 8.12
C ALA A 65 15.86 7.28 7.91
N ILE A 66 16.95 8.04 8.06
CA ILE A 66 18.30 7.50 8.23
C ILE A 66 18.82 7.95 9.58
N ILE A 67 19.17 6.98 10.42
CA ILE A 67 19.78 7.21 11.73
C ILE A 67 21.26 6.86 11.65
N THR A 68 22.11 7.72 12.18
CA THR A 68 23.55 7.49 12.38
C THR A 68 23.86 7.62 13.87
N MET A 69 25.10 7.39 14.28
CA MET A 69 25.52 7.58 15.68
C MET A 69 25.27 9.01 16.19
N ASN A 70 25.29 10.02 15.33
CA ASN A 70 25.30 11.44 15.73
C ASN A 70 24.16 12.27 15.10
N LYS A 71 23.41 11.73 14.14
CA LYS A 71 22.41 12.47 13.36
C LYS A 71 21.21 11.59 13.05
N ALA A 72 20.03 12.19 13.10
CA ALA A 72 18.77 11.62 12.61
C ALA A 72 18.25 12.49 11.46
N ILE A 73 18.00 11.90 10.30
CA ILE A 73 17.63 12.61 9.07
C ILE A 73 16.36 11.99 8.52
N PHE A 74 15.42 12.84 8.10
CA PHE A 74 14.09 12.41 7.69
C PHE A 74 13.75 12.99 6.32
N TRP A 75 13.45 12.15 5.33
CA TRP A 75 12.99 12.55 4.01
C TRP A 75 11.49 12.39 3.90
N THR A 76 10.82 13.41 3.35
CA THR A 76 9.40 13.33 2.97
C THR A 76 9.10 14.28 1.81
N ASP A 77 8.01 14.00 1.10
CA ASP A 77 7.60 14.73 -0.10
C ASP A 77 6.82 16.02 0.20
N GLY A 78 6.54 16.77 -0.87
CA GLY A 78 5.90 18.08 -0.83
C GLY A 78 4.55 18.14 -0.12
N HIS A 79 3.82 17.03 -0.11
CA HIS A 79 2.48 16.96 0.49
C HIS A 79 2.53 17.11 2.00
N TYR A 80 3.58 16.57 2.62
CA TYR A 80 3.75 16.59 4.06
C TYR A 80 4.68 17.70 4.55
N HIS A 81 5.24 18.55 3.66
CA HIS A 81 6.19 19.60 4.08
C HIS A 81 5.63 20.56 5.12
N LEU A 82 4.33 20.83 5.09
CA LEU A 82 3.63 21.70 6.04
C LEU A 82 3.26 20.97 7.34
N GLN A 83 2.98 19.67 7.27
CA GLN A 83 2.55 18.82 8.39
C GLN A 83 3.73 18.17 9.13
N ALA A 84 4.90 18.07 8.49
CA ALA A 84 6.12 17.51 9.05
C ALA A 84 6.70 18.42 10.14
N GLN A 85 6.05 18.39 11.30
CA GLN A 85 6.52 18.97 12.55
C GLN A 85 7.26 17.87 13.32
N ILE A 86 8.50 17.62 12.90
CA ILE A 86 9.40 16.69 13.58
C ILE A 86 10.24 17.50 14.58
N ASP A 87 10.57 16.88 15.71
CA ASP A 87 11.43 17.43 16.76
C ASP A 87 12.76 17.98 16.19
N CYS A 88 13.34 19.00 16.84
CA CYS A 88 14.57 19.68 16.42
C CYS A 88 15.82 18.80 16.39
N ASN A 89 15.78 17.61 17.01
CA ASN A 89 16.82 16.59 16.90
C ASN A 89 16.91 15.96 15.50
N TRP A 90 15.91 16.19 14.64
CA TRP A 90 15.86 15.65 13.28
C TRP A 90 16.20 16.71 12.22
N LEU A 91 17.01 16.30 11.25
CA LEU A 91 17.22 17.06 10.02
C LEU A 91 16.15 16.69 8.98
N LEU A 92 15.16 17.56 8.81
CA LEU A 92 14.09 17.37 7.83
C LEU A 92 14.57 17.71 6.40
N MET A 93 14.60 16.70 5.54
CA MET A 93 14.91 16.77 4.11
C MET A 93 13.61 16.82 3.31
N ARG A 94 13.31 18.01 2.81
CA ARG A 94 12.12 18.27 2.00
C ARG A 94 12.37 17.91 0.55
N GLU A 95 12.03 16.68 0.16
CA GLU A 95 12.32 16.14 -1.16
C GLU A 95 11.82 17.04 -2.30
N ARG A 96 12.49 16.94 -3.47
CA ARG A 96 12.18 17.68 -4.70
C ARG A 96 12.34 19.20 -4.63
N ARG A 97 12.73 19.78 -3.49
CA ARG A 97 13.20 21.18 -3.44
C ARG A 97 14.62 21.28 -3.99
N LYS A 98 14.93 22.41 -4.63
CA LYS A 98 16.26 22.69 -5.16
C LYS A 98 17.30 22.58 -4.04
N ASN A 99 18.43 21.94 -4.33
CA ASN A 99 19.57 21.73 -3.43
C ASN A 99 19.30 20.80 -2.22
N ILE A 100 18.22 20.03 -2.20
CA ILE A 100 18.04 18.97 -1.20
C ILE A 100 18.64 17.67 -1.74
N PRO A 101 19.63 17.07 -1.04
CA PRO A 101 20.25 15.83 -1.49
C PRO A 101 19.29 14.65 -1.39
N THR A 102 19.41 13.71 -2.33
CA THR A 102 18.80 12.39 -2.17
C THR A 102 19.42 11.66 -0.97
N ARG A 103 18.73 10.62 -0.47
CA ARG A 103 19.23 9.74 0.60
C ARG A 103 20.66 9.26 0.33
N THR A 104 20.92 8.78 -0.89
CA THR A 104 22.23 8.26 -1.32
C THR A 104 23.27 9.35 -1.51
N GLN A 105 22.90 10.54 -2.01
CA GLN A 105 23.81 11.69 -2.09
C GLN A 105 24.23 12.16 -0.70
N TRP A 106 23.29 12.25 0.25
CA TRP A 106 23.58 12.63 1.63
C TRP A 106 24.51 11.62 2.29
N LEU A 107 24.25 10.31 2.14
CA LEU A 107 25.12 9.25 2.65
C LEU A 107 26.56 9.35 2.12
N LYS A 108 26.74 9.63 0.82
CA LYS A 108 28.08 9.80 0.21
C LYS A 108 28.82 11.01 0.80
N ALA A 109 28.11 12.10 1.05
CA ALA A 109 28.70 13.31 1.64
C ALA A 109 29.05 13.11 3.12
N GLU A 110 28.20 12.41 3.87
CA GLU A 110 28.42 12.13 5.29
C GLU A 110 29.55 11.11 5.52
N PHE A 111 29.68 10.11 4.65
CA PHE A 111 30.63 9.01 4.79
C PHE A 111 31.63 8.92 3.62
N PRO A 112 32.50 9.93 3.42
CA PRO A 112 33.44 9.95 2.29
C PRO A 112 34.49 8.83 2.36
N ASN A 113 34.80 8.36 3.58
CA ASN A 113 35.75 7.26 3.81
C ASN A 113 35.08 5.88 3.80
N GLY A 114 33.76 5.82 3.63
CA GLY A 114 32.98 4.59 3.68
C GLY A 114 32.19 4.39 4.96
N ALA A 115 31.20 3.49 4.88
CA ALA A 115 30.29 3.17 5.96
C ALA A 115 29.52 1.89 5.68
N ARG A 116 28.90 1.33 6.70
CA ARG A 116 28.00 0.18 6.63
C ARG A 116 26.57 0.67 6.88
N LEU A 117 25.74 0.58 5.86
CA LEU A 117 24.36 1.02 5.88
C LEU A 117 23.45 -0.18 6.18
N GLY A 118 22.90 -0.26 7.38
CA GLY A 118 21.96 -1.30 7.78
C GLY A 118 20.56 -1.06 7.25
N ALA A 119 19.90 -2.12 6.83
CA ALA A 119 18.48 -2.09 6.49
C ALA A 119 17.85 -3.46 6.75
N ASN A 120 16.57 -3.48 7.14
CA ASN A 120 15.84 -4.74 7.31
C ASN A 120 15.34 -5.25 5.94
N PRO A 121 15.87 -6.39 5.44
CA PRO A 121 15.54 -6.86 4.09
C PRO A 121 14.09 -7.32 3.96
N LYS A 122 13.39 -7.59 5.07
CA LYS A 122 11.96 -7.93 5.03
C LYS A 122 11.08 -6.72 4.76
N ILE A 123 11.53 -5.51 5.11
CA ILE A 123 10.74 -4.28 5.01
C ILE A 123 11.08 -3.53 3.71
N ILE A 124 12.36 -3.49 3.35
CA ILE A 124 12.82 -2.82 2.11
C ILE A 124 12.46 -3.67 0.89
N SER A 125 11.88 -3.04 -0.14
CA SER A 125 11.63 -3.68 -1.43
C SER A 125 12.92 -4.07 -2.15
N GLU A 126 12.90 -5.14 -2.94
CA GLU A 126 14.05 -5.51 -3.80
C GLU A 126 14.43 -4.36 -4.75
N TYR A 127 13.44 -3.59 -5.21
CA TYR A 127 13.65 -2.43 -6.06
C TYR A 127 14.46 -1.34 -5.36
N MET A 128 14.00 -0.89 -4.20
CA MET A 128 14.70 0.10 -3.40
C MET A 128 16.11 -0.38 -3.03
N TRP A 129 16.26 -1.65 -2.64
CA TRP A 129 17.57 -2.25 -2.34
C TRP A 129 18.53 -2.16 -3.53
N LYS A 130 18.06 -2.48 -4.75
CA LYS A 130 18.84 -2.36 -5.98
C LYS A 130 19.16 -0.92 -6.33
N GLN A 131 18.23 0.01 -6.13
CA GLN A 131 18.47 1.44 -6.31
C GLN A 131 19.58 1.94 -5.37
N PHE A 132 19.51 1.66 -4.07
CA PHE A 132 20.57 2.01 -3.13
C PHE A 132 21.92 1.40 -3.54
N LYS A 133 21.94 0.12 -3.93
CA LYS A 133 23.18 -0.54 -4.37
C LYS A 133 23.76 0.10 -5.63
N HIS A 134 22.92 0.47 -6.59
CA HIS A 134 23.34 1.13 -7.83
C HIS A 134 23.84 2.55 -7.56
N GLU A 135 23.06 3.36 -6.84
CA GLU A 135 23.38 4.76 -6.57
C GLU A 135 24.59 4.90 -5.65
N LEU A 136 24.81 3.97 -4.72
CA LEU A 136 26.01 3.95 -3.86
C LEU A 136 27.23 3.31 -4.53
N ALA A 137 27.12 2.83 -5.77
CA ALA A 137 28.25 2.27 -6.49
C ALA A 137 29.39 3.30 -6.61
N GLY A 138 30.63 2.84 -6.44
CA GLY A 138 31.82 3.69 -6.40
C GLY A 138 32.07 4.41 -5.07
N ALA A 139 31.09 4.47 -4.17
CA ALA A 139 31.32 4.85 -2.78
C ALA A 139 31.80 3.64 -1.97
N LYS A 140 32.57 3.89 -0.90
CA LYS A 140 32.98 2.85 0.06
C LYS A 140 31.85 2.51 1.05
N ILE A 141 30.59 2.60 0.61
CA ILE A 141 29.41 2.40 1.46
C ILE A 141 28.80 1.04 1.12
N HIS A 142 28.68 0.18 2.13
CA HIS A 142 28.21 -1.19 1.99
C HIS A 142 26.83 -1.35 2.61
N LEU A 143 25.85 -1.74 1.80
CA LEU A 143 24.50 -2.05 2.28
C LEU A 143 24.49 -3.43 2.98
N MET A 144 24.01 -3.46 4.22
CA MET A 144 24.04 -4.59 5.13
C MET A 144 22.61 -5.06 5.44
N ALA A 145 22.29 -6.31 5.12
CA ALA A 145 21.01 -6.92 5.49
C ALA A 145 21.01 -7.28 6.97
N LEU A 146 20.12 -6.62 7.74
CA LEU A 146 19.90 -6.91 9.15
C LEU A 146 18.53 -7.59 9.31
N ASN A 147 18.53 -8.90 9.56
CA ASN A 147 17.31 -9.69 9.75
C ASN A 147 16.52 -9.35 11.04
N VAL A 148 17.03 -8.41 11.83
CA VAL A 148 16.40 -7.84 13.02
C VAL A 148 16.16 -6.35 12.77
N SER A 149 14.96 -5.87 13.14
CA SER A 149 14.67 -4.44 13.14
C SER A 149 15.26 -3.80 14.39
N LEU A 150 16.19 -2.86 14.23
CA LEU A 150 16.80 -2.18 15.37
C LEU A 150 15.77 -1.32 16.14
N VAL A 151 14.73 -0.84 15.44
CA VAL A 151 13.61 -0.14 16.08
C VAL A 151 12.83 -1.07 17.01
N ASP A 152 12.70 -2.35 16.66
CA ASP A 152 11.92 -3.30 17.45
C ASP A 152 12.60 -3.64 18.78
N GLU A 153 13.94 -3.54 18.82
CA GLU A 153 14.74 -3.74 20.03
C GLU A 153 14.60 -2.60 21.04
N ILE A 154 14.38 -1.36 20.56
CA ILE A 154 14.21 -0.19 21.42
C ILE A 154 12.75 0.12 21.75
N TRP A 155 11.78 -0.36 20.96
CA TRP A 155 10.36 -0.10 21.16
C TRP A 155 9.81 -0.95 22.32
N PRO A 156 9.48 -0.36 23.49
CA PRO A 156 9.04 -1.14 24.64
C PRO A 156 7.83 -1.98 24.32
N LYS A 157 7.85 -3.26 24.68
CA LYS A 157 6.75 -4.21 24.41
C LYS A 157 5.41 -3.79 25.03
N SER A 158 5.44 -2.95 26.07
CA SER A 158 4.25 -2.36 26.71
C SER A 158 3.63 -1.23 25.89
N GLU A 159 4.42 -0.53 25.08
CA GLU A 159 3.97 0.60 24.25
C GLU A 159 3.69 0.18 22.81
N ARG A 160 4.41 -0.84 22.31
CA ARG A 160 4.22 -1.33 20.96
C ARG A 160 2.82 -1.93 20.79
N PRO A 161 2.00 -1.43 19.85
CA PRO A 161 0.69 -2.00 19.56
C PRO A 161 0.80 -3.49 19.24
N LYS A 162 -0.23 -4.27 19.57
CA LYS A 162 -0.24 -5.69 19.18
C LYS A 162 -0.50 -5.80 17.69
N LYS A 163 0.22 -6.71 17.01
CA LYS A 163 -0.01 -7.01 15.59
C LYS A 163 -1.49 -7.36 15.36
N ARG A 164 -2.14 -6.63 14.46
CA ARG A 164 -3.57 -6.77 14.22
C ARG A 164 -3.82 -8.14 13.59
N THR A 165 -4.66 -8.92 14.29
CA THR A 165 -5.06 -10.28 13.93
C THR A 165 -6.56 -10.34 14.10
N LYS A 166 -7.30 -10.30 12.99
CA LYS A 166 -8.77 -10.17 12.98
C LYS A 166 -9.43 -11.29 12.19
N ASP A 167 -10.76 -11.31 12.22
CA ASP A 167 -11.55 -12.34 11.55
C ASP A 167 -11.34 -12.31 10.04
N THR A 168 -11.42 -13.51 9.45
CA THR A 168 -11.33 -13.75 8.02
C THR A 168 -12.63 -14.37 7.51
N PHE A 169 -12.90 -14.19 6.23
CA PHE A 169 -14.13 -14.68 5.61
C PHE A 169 -13.94 -14.92 4.11
N VAL A 170 -14.78 -15.79 3.55
CA VAL A 170 -14.87 -16.02 2.11
C VAL A 170 -15.72 -14.93 1.46
N LEU A 171 -15.27 -14.43 0.31
CA LEU A 171 -16.06 -13.56 -0.54
C LEU A 171 -16.85 -14.39 -1.55
N ASP A 172 -18.17 -14.43 -1.36
CA ASP A 172 -19.10 -15.26 -2.12
C ASP A 172 -19.01 -15.04 -3.65
N PHE A 173 -19.30 -16.09 -4.41
CA PHE A 173 -19.36 -16.07 -5.88
C PHE A 173 -20.25 -14.94 -6.43
N LYS A 174 -21.35 -14.60 -5.74
CA LYS A 174 -22.25 -13.51 -6.13
C LYS A 174 -21.60 -12.13 -6.15
N TYR A 175 -20.45 -11.95 -5.46
CA TYR A 175 -19.67 -10.72 -5.48
C TYR A 175 -18.44 -10.81 -6.39
N THR A 176 -17.85 -12.01 -6.54
CA THR A 176 -16.60 -12.19 -7.29
C THR A 176 -16.81 -12.54 -8.75
N GLY A 177 -17.94 -13.17 -9.09
CA GLY A 177 -18.27 -13.67 -10.43
C GLY A 177 -17.37 -14.80 -10.93
N LYS A 178 -16.41 -15.26 -10.12
CA LYS A 178 -15.40 -16.24 -10.52
C LYS A 178 -14.81 -16.97 -9.34
N ASN A 179 -14.79 -18.29 -9.43
CA ASN A 179 -14.19 -19.16 -8.41
C ASN A 179 -12.66 -19.02 -8.38
N TYR A 180 -12.08 -19.23 -7.20
CA TYR A 180 -10.63 -19.15 -7.01
C TYR A 180 -9.89 -20.20 -7.84
N THR A 181 -10.48 -21.38 -8.03
CA THR A 181 -9.92 -22.48 -8.82
C THR A 181 -9.67 -22.08 -10.27
N ALA A 182 -10.65 -21.41 -10.91
CA ALA A 182 -10.50 -20.85 -12.25
C ALA A 182 -9.44 -19.72 -12.30
N LYS A 183 -9.35 -18.89 -11.25
CA LYS A 183 -8.29 -17.86 -11.15
C LYS A 183 -6.90 -18.49 -11.03
N LEU A 184 -6.75 -19.57 -10.27
CA LEU A 184 -5.49 -20.31 -10.15
C LEU A 184 -5.02 -20.85 -11.51
N GLU A 185 -5.92 -21.38 -12.32
CA GLU A 185 -5.60 -21.85 -13.68
C GLU A 185 -5.11 -20.71 -14.58
N GLU A 186 -5.79 -19.56 -14.55
CA GLU A 186 -5.37 -18.38 -15.33
C GLU A 186 -3.98 -17.89 -14.92
N VAL A 187 -3.73 -17.79 -13.60
CA VAL A 187 -2.42 -17.39 -13.11
C VAL A 187 -1.36 -18.41 -13.51
N ARG A 188 -1.62 -19.72 -13.41
CA ARG A 188 -0.69 -20.77 -13.87
C ARG A 188 -0.36 -20.65 -15.36
N ASN A 189 -1.36 -20.34 -16.19
CA ASN A 189 -1.15 -20.12 -17.61
C ASN A 189 -0.22 -18.93 -17.86
N GLU A 190 -0.39 -17.82 -17.14
CA GLU A 190 0.50 -16.66 -17.24
C GLU A 190 1.91 -16.94 -16.70
N VAL A 191 2.03 -17.66 -15.58
CA VAL A 191 3.33 -18.10 -15.03
C VAL A 191 4.08 -18.98 -16.03
N LYS A 192 3.37 -19.88 -16.72
CA LYS A 192 3.93 -20.73 -17.78
C LYS A 192 4.37 -19.92 -18.99
N LYS A 193 3.55 -18.94 -19.43
CA LYS A 193 3.91 -18.02 -20.54
C LYS A 193 5.17 -17.21 -20.23
N ALA A 194 5.35 -16.79 -18.98
CA ALA A 194 6.56 -16.11 -18.52
C ALA A 194 7.80 -17.03 -18.44
N GLY A 195 7.64 -18.35 -18.64
CA GLY A 195 8.75 -19.31 -18.60
C GLY A 195 9.10 -19.83 -17.21
N ALA A 196 8.23 -19.65 -16.21
CA ALA A 196 8.38 -20.20 -14.86
C ALA A 196 7.41 -21.36 -14.61
N LYS A 197 7.67 -22.13 -13.55
CA LYS A 197 6.77 -23.20 -13.06
C LYS A 197 6.17 -22.93 -11.69
N VAL A 198 6.63 -21.85 -11.06
CA VAL A 198 6.23 -21.47 -9.71
C VAL A 198 6.29 -19.95 -9.59
N MET A 199 5.38 -19.40 -8.80
CA MET A 199 5.28 -17.98 -8.50
C MET A 199 5.16 -17.78 -6.99
N VAL A 200 5.87 -16.79 -6.48
CA VAL A 200 5.64 -16.27 -5.12
C VAL A 200 4.71 -15.07 -5.23
N VAL A 201 3.69 -15.02 -4.37
CA VAL A 201 2.77 -13.88 -4.25
C VAL A 201 2.94 -13.29 -2.85
N THR A 202 3.26 -12.01 -2.80
CA THR A 202 3.55 -11.28 -1.55
C THR A 202 2.54 -10.19 -1.25
N SER A 203 1.92 -9.60 -2.27
CA SER A 203 0.91 -8.54 -2.08
C SER A 203 -0.39 -9.15 -1.54
N LEU A 204 -0.95 -8.51 -0.53
CA LEU A 204 -2.11 -9.04 0.17
C LEU A 204 -3.40 -8.92 -0.65
N ASP A 205 -3.52 -7.89 -1.48
CA ASP A 205 -4.65 -7.69 -2.38
C ASP A 205 -4.68 -8.73 -3.51
N GLU A 206 -3.51 -9.14 -4.02
CA GLU A 206 -3.38 -10.22 -4.99
C GLU A 206 -3.80 -11.56 -4.39
N ILE A 207 -3.35 -11.88 -3.16
CA ILE A 207 -3.74 -13.12 -2.48
C ILE A 207 -5.24 -13.13 -2.18
N ALA A 208 -5.78 -12.01 -1.70
CA ALA A 208 -7.21 -11.86 -1.45
C ALA A 208 -8.04 -12.06 -2.72
N TRP A 209 -7.63 -11.45 -3.85
CA TRP A 209 -8.33 -11.62 -5.12
C TRP A 209 -8.21 -13.04 -5.67
N LEU A 210 -7.02 -13.64 -5.60
CA LEU A 210 -6.76 -14.97 -6.16
C LEU A 210 -7.56 -16.04 -5.44
N LEU A 211 -7.60 -16.00 -4.11
CA LEU A 211 -8.27 -17.00 -3.28
C LEU A 211 -9.71 -16.65 -2.90
N ASN A 212 -10.24 -15.49 -3.31
CA ASN A 212 -11.55 -14.98 -2.87
C ASN A 212 -11.72 -14.95 -1.34
N ILE A 213 -10.65 -14.74 -0.59
CA ILE A 213 -10.70 -14.59 0.87
C ILE A 213 -10.43 -13.14 1.25
N ARG A 214 -10.99 -12.71 2.38
CA ARG A 214 -10.79 -11.38 2.95
C ARG A 214 -10.43 -11.49 4.43
N GLY A 215 -9.79 -10.45 4.95
CA GLY A 215 -9.43 -10.34 6.36
C GLY A 215 -9.62 -8.91 6.84
N ARG A 216 -9.21 -8.62 8.07
CA ARG A 216 -9.20 -7.25 8.61
C ARG A 216 -7.90 -6.97 9.36
N ASP A 217 -6.81 -7.56 8.88
CA ASP A 217 -5.49 -7.43 9.50
C ASP A 217 -4.84 -6.09 9.17
N ILE A 218 -5.21 -5.48 8.05
CA ILE A 218 -4.71 -4.17 7.61
C ILE A 218 -5.82 -3.13 7.83
N PRO A 219 -5.52 -1.97 8.43
CA PRO A 219 -6.49 -0.87 8.54
C PRO A 219 -7.08 -0.49 7.17
N PHE A 220 -8.40 -0.30 7.14
CA PHE A 220 -9.18 0.13 5.97
C PHE A 220 -9.14 -0.77 4.71
N SER A 221 -8.33 -1.83 4.75
CA SER A 221 -8.11 -2.76 3.65
C SER A 221 -8.54 -4.16 4.08
N PRO A 222 -9.46 -4.82 3.36
CA PRO A 222 -10.05 -6.09 3.78
C PRO A 222 -9.13 -7.28 3.51
N PHE A 223 -7.89 -7.20 3.97
CA PHE A 223 -6.83 -8.14 3.67
C PHE A 223 -6.45 -9.00 4.87
N LEU A 224 -6.10 -10.25 4.56
CA LEU A 224 -5.57 -11.25 5.48
C LEU A 224 -4.07 -11.33 5.30
N ARG A 225 -3.31 -11.10 6.36
CA ARG A 225 -1.85 -11.09 6.28
C ARG A 225 -1.34 -12.49 5.96
N SER A 226 -0.77 -12.66 4.77
CA SER A 226 -0.42 -13.97 4.24
C SER A 226 0.60 -13.88 3.10
N TYR A 227 1.26 -14.99 2.82
CA TYR A 227 2.03 -15.21 1.59
C TYR A 227 1.49 -16.42 0.86
N LEU A 228 1.75 -16.48 -0.46
CA LEU A 228 1.34 -17.63 -1.25
C LEU A 228 2.48 -18.09 -2.18
N ILE A 229 2.71 -19.41 -2.23
CA ILE A 229 3.53 -20.03 -3.27
C ILE A 229 2.61 -20.87 -4.15
N LEU A 230 2.55 -20.55 -5.43
CA LEU A 230 1.76 -21.23 -6.44
C LEU A 230 2.69 -21.97 -7.39
N ASP A 231 2.65 -23.29 -7.40
CA ASP A 231 3.23 -24.08 -8.48
C ASP A 231 2.15 -24.70 -9.36
N MET A 232 2.54 -25.47 -10.38
CA MET A 232 1.60 -26.05 -11.35
C MET A 232 0.61 -27.04 -10.72
N ASP A 233 0.95 -27.65 -9.59
CA ASP A 233 0.20 -28.75 -8.97
C ASP A 233 -0.20 -28.48 -7.51
N ASN A 234 0.29 -27.40 -6.90
CA ASN A 234 0.11 -27.09 -5.49
C ASN A 234 -0.09 -25.59 -5.26
N VAL A 235 -0.85 -25.30 -4.21
CA VAL A 235 -1.01 -23.95 -3.66
C VAL A 235 -0.65 -24.00 -2.18
N PHE A 236 0.36 -23.23 -1.76
CA PHE A 236 0.77 -23.12 -0.36
C PHE A 236 0.40 -21.74 0.16
N LEU A 237 -0.48 -21.67 1.16
CA LEU A 237 -0.87 -20.42 1.81
C LEU A 237 -0.21 -20.34 3.20
N TYR A 238 0.65 -19.35 3.40
CA TYR A 238 1.34 -19.09 4.65
C TYR A 238 0.58 -18.02 5.43
N VAL A 239 -0.02 -18.42 6.54
CA VAL A 239 -0.95 -17.57 7.30
C VAL A 239 -0.99 -18.03 8.76
N ASN A 240 -1.51 -17.20 9.66
CA ASN A 240 -1.85 -17.64 11.00
C ASN A 240 -3.09 -18.53 10.96
N SER A 241 -2.90 -19.85 11.06
CA SER A 241 -3.97 -20.86 10.92
C SER A 241 -5.13 -20.65 11.90
N LYS A 242 -4.87 -20.09 13.09
CA LYS A 242 -5.89 -19.81 14.10
C LYS A 242 -6.99 -18.88 13.60
N GLN A 243 -6.69 -18.01 12.63
CA GLN A 243 -7.68 -17.11 12.02
C GLN A 243 -8.67 -17.85 11.10
N LEU A 244 -8.36 -19.08 10.69
CA LEU A 244 -9.19 -19.85 9.74
C LEU A 244 -10.04 -20.93 10.44
N GLU A 245 -9.76 -21.23 11.71
CA GLU A 245 -10.40 -22.35 12.44
C GLU A 245 -11.88 -22.11 12.77
N LYS A 246 -12.32 -20.84 12.82
CA LYS A 246 -13.66 -20.45 13.26
C LYS A 246 -14.58 -19.95 12.13
N ASN A 247 -14.24 -20.23 10.88
CA ASN A 247 -15.00 -19.82 9.71
C ASN A 247 -14.98 -20.90 8.61
N ASP A 248 -15.59 -20.58 7.47
CA ASP A 248 -15.76 -21.47 6.33
C ASP A 248 -14.56 -21.47 5.35
N VAL A 249 -13.51 -20.69 5.64
CA VAL A 249 -12.36 -20.52 4.72
C VAL A 249 -11.63 -21.84 4.47
N LEU A 250 -11.38 -22.64 5.52
CA LEU A 250 -10.69 -23.93 5.36
C LEU A 250 -11.47 -24.89 4.46
N SER A 251 -12.79 -24.93 4.62
CA SER A 251 -13.69 -25.77 3.80
C SER A 251 -13.76 -25.27 2.36
N TYR A 252 -13.89 -23.95 2.16
CA TYR A 252 -13.94 -23.31 0.85
C TYR A 252 -12.65 -23.55 0.03
N LEU A 253 -11.49 -23.47 0.69
CA LEU A 253 -10.19 -23.70 0.05
C LEU A 253 -9.81 -25.18 -0.06
N HIS A 254 -10.73 -26.10 0.26
CA HIS A 254 -10.53 -27.54 0.32
C HIS A 254 -9.32 -27.96 1.18
N ALA A 255 -8.89 -27.14 2.12
CA ALA A 255 -7.64 -27.29 2.86
C ALA A 255 -7.59 -28.56 3.73
N GLN A 256 -8.76 -29.08 4.11
CA GLN A 256 -8.93 -30.31 4.89
C GLN A 256 -9.33 -31.52 4.03
N SER A 257 -9.35 -31.37 2.71
CA SER A 257 -9.71 -32.47 1.80
C SER A 257 -8.69 -33.61 1.89
N VAL A 258 -9.20 -34.85 1.97
CA VAL A 258 -8.39 -36.06 1.88
C VAL A 258 -7.81 -36.22 0.48
N PHE A 259 -8.54 -35.77 -0.54
CA PHE A 259 -8.11 -35.80 -1.94
C PHE A 259 -7.46 -34.47 -2.28
N LYS A 260 -6.13 -34.49 -2.39
CA LYS A 260 -5.35 -33.33 -2.83
C LYS A 260 -5.42 -33.21 -4.34
N HIS A 261 -6.04 -32.14 -4.81
CA HIS A 261 -6.06 -31.73 -6.21
C HIS A 261 -5.16 -30.50 -6.42
N TYR A 262 -4.94 -30.15 -7.68
CA TYR A 262 -4.07 -29.01 -8.06
C TYR A 262 -4.60 -27.67 -7.55
N ASP A 263 -5.86 -27.59 -7.16
CA ASP A 263 -6.53 -26.41 -6.59
C ASP A 263 -6.69 -26.48 -5.06
N THR A 264 -6.31 -27.57 -4.42
CA THR A 264 -6.37 -27.72 -2.96
C THR A 264 -5.31 -26.86 -2.27
N VAL A 265 -5.73 -25.97 -1.36
CA VAL A 265 -4.81 -25.05 -0.68
C VAL A 265 -4.21 -25.68 0.57
N GLN A 266 -2.88 -25.76 0.61
CA GLN A 266 -2.12 -26.28 1.74
C GLN A 266 -1.77 -25.14 2.71
N ILE A 267 -2.38 -25.15 3.89
CA ILE A 267 -2.13 -24.15 4.94
C ILE A 267 -0.79 -24.43 5.63
N ARG A 268 0.03 -23.38 5.77
CA ARG A 268 1.33 -23.38 6.46
C ARG A 268 1.36 -22.24 7.48
N ASN A 269 2.19 -22.36 8.51
CA ASN A 269 2.38 -21.23 9.42
C ASN A 269 3.03 -20.08 8.66
N TYR A 270 2.65 -18.86 9.00
CA TYR A 270 3.16 -17.65 8.39
C TYR A 270 4.71 -17.59 8.28
N SER A 271 5.41 -18.02 9.33
CA SER A 271 6.88 -18.00 9.39
C SER A 271 7.56 -19.13 8.59
N ASP A 272 6.83 -20.19 8.21
CA ASP A 272 7.40 -21.33 7.49
C ASP A 272 7.82 -20.97 6.06
N LEU A 273 7.31 -19.84 5.54
CA LEU A 273 7.67 -19.28 4.23
C LEU A 273 9.19 -19.23 4.05
N TRP A 274 9.92 -18.71 5.03
CA TRP A 274 11.37 -18.49 4.88
C TRP A 274 12.15 -19.80 4.74
N ILE A 275 11.66 -20.87 5.37
CA ILE A 275 12.25 -22.21 5.23
C ILE A 275 11.91 -22.75 3.84
N ASP A 276 10.64 -22.67 3.45
CA ASP A 276 10.15 -23.18 2.17
C ASP A 276 10.75 -22.45 0.96
N LEU A 277 10.97 -21.14 1.04
CA LEU A 277 11.68 -20.38 0.00
C LEU A 277 13.10 -20.89 -0.19
N ARG A 278 13.80 -21.33 0.87
CA ARG A 278 15.16 -21.90 0.73
C ARG A 278 15.15 -23.33 0.22
N THR A 279 14.19 -24.14 0.65
CA THR A 279 14.14 -25.59 0.34
C THR A 279 13.38 -25.88 -0.95
N LYS A 280 12.14 -25.41 -1.08
CA LYS A 280 11.28 -25.68 -2.25
C LYS A 280 11.81 -25.01 -3.51
N SER A 281 12.40 -23.81 -3.40
CA SER A 281 13.03 -23.15 -4.57
C SER A 281 14.07 -24.04 -5.24
N GLN A 282 14.67 -24.99 -4.51
CA GLN A 282 15.65 -25.90 -5.09
C GLN A 282 15.05 -26.85 -6.13
N LEU A 283 13.74 -27.13 -6.04
CA LEU A 283 13.02 -28.06 -6.92
C LEU A 283 12.70 -27.46 -8.29
N TYR A 284 12.84 -26.14 -8.46
CA TYR A 284 12.45 -25.44 -9.69
C TYR A 284 13.63 -24.73 -10.35
N ASN A 285 13.62 -24.64 -11.68
CA ASN A 285 14.67 -23.95 -12.43
C ASN A 285 14.45 -22.44 -12.48
N LYS A 286 13.20 -21.99 -12.62
CA LYS A 286 12.81 -20.59 -12.68
C LYS A 286 11.58 -20.33 -11.83
N ILE A 287 11.68 -19.29 -10.99
CA ILE A 287 10.69 -18.90 -10.00
C ILE A 287 10.31 -17.46 -10.28
N LEU A 288 9.03 -17.23 -10.59
CA LEU A 288 8.50 -15.89 -10.81
C LEU A 288 8.43 -15.17 -9.47
N LEU A 289 9.14 -14.05 -9.37
CA LEU A 289 9.14 -13.17 -8.20
C LEU A 289 8.55 -11.82 -8.58
N PRO A 290 7.64 -11.26 -7.77
CA PRO A 290 7.07 -9.94 -8.02
C PRO A 290 8.19 -8.89 -8.13
N SER A 291 8.28 -8.23 -9.27
CA SER A 291 9.19 -7.11 -9.51
C SER A 291 8.45 -5.79 -9.50
N HIS A 292 9.18 -4.69 -9.27
CA HIS A 292 8.62 -3.35 -9.32
C HIS A 292 7.90 -3.04 -10.65
N CYS A 293 6.79 -2.35 -10.52
CA CYS A 293 6.04 -1.70 -11.59
C CYS A 293 5.42 -0.40 -11.07
N VAL A 294 4.74 0.32 -11.95
CA VAL A 294 4.03 1.57 -11.65
C VAL A 294 3.10 1.50 -10.43
N TYR A 295 2.57 0.31 -10.12
CA TYR A 295 1.55 0.09 -9.09
C TYR A 295 2.05 -0.75 -7.91
N SER A 296 3.31 -1.17 -7.92
CA SER A 296 3.85 -2.02 -6.87
C SER A 296 5.37 -1.91 -6.82
N GLU A 297 5.90 -1.81 -5.61
CA GLU A 297 7.33 -1.92 -5.33
C GLU A 297 7.90 -3.34 -5.57
N GLY A 298 7.02 -4.33 -5.81
CA GLY A 298 7.37 -5.73 -5.88
C GLY A 298 7.55 -6.35 -4.49
N ALA A 299 8.27 -7.47 -4.42
CA ALA A 299 8.52 -8.15 -3.15
C ALA A 299 9.69 -7.55 -2.36
N SER A 300 9.72 -7.80 -1.05
CA SER A 300 10.84 -7.44 -0.17
C SER A 300 12.16 -8.08 -0.62
N HIS A 301 13.27 -7.42 -0.29
CA HIS A 301 14.62 -7.93 -0.57
C HIS A 301 14.82 -9.33 0.02
N ALA A 302 14.25 -9.60 1.20
CA ALA A 302 14.34 -10.90 1.86
C ALA A 302 13.77 -12.04 1.00
N ILE A 303 12.67 -11.82 0.27
CA ILE A 303 12.09 -12.83 -0.62
C ILE A 303 13.10 -13.20 -1.72
N TYR A 304 13.76 -12.20 -2.29
CA TYR A 304 14.80 -12.41 -3.30
C TYR A 304 16.02 -13.10 -2.69
N GLU A 305 16.52 -12.63 -1.56
CA GLU A 305 17.71 -13.15 -0.88
C GLU A 305 17.59 -14.66 -0.55
N HIS A 306 16.40 -15.14 -0.19
CA HIS A 306 16.16 -16.54 0.18
C HIS A 306 16.14 -17.51 -1.00
N ILE A 307 16.19 -17.02 -2.24
CA ILE A 307 16.22 -17.82 -3.47
C ILE A 307 17.56 -17.59 -4.16
N ILE A 308 18.22 -18.61 -4.71
CA ILE A 308 19.51 -18.40 -5.41
C ILE A 308 19.34 -17.54 -6.69
N PRO A 309 20.25 -16.61 -7.00
CA PRO A 309 20.10 -15.64 -8.09
C PRO A 309 19.74 -16.25 -9.45
N GLU A 310 20.31 -17.40 -9.81
CA GLU A 310 20.16 -18.06 -11.10
C GLU A 310 18.73 -18.56 -11.33
N LYS A 311 18.01 -18.85 -10.24
CA LYS A 311 16.62 -19.34 -10.27
C LYS A 311 15.58 -18.23 -10.24
N ARG A 312 15.97 -17.00 -9.93
CA ARG A 312 15.05 -15.87 -9.86
C ARG A 312 14.61 -15.47 -11.27
N LEU A 313 13.31 -15.26 -11.43
CA LEU A 313 12.72 -14.60 -12.59
C LEU A 313 11.93 -13.38 -12.07
N PRO A 314 12.57 -12.22 -11.92
CA PRO A 314 11.87 -10.98 -11.60
C PRO A 314 10.88 -10.68 -12.73
N HIS A 315 9.59 -10.57 -12.40
CA HIS A 315 8.53 -10.28 -13.37
C HIS A 315 7.38 -9.54 -12.68
N GLN A 316 6.68 -8.67 -13.41
CA GLN A 316 5.48 -8.05 -12.89
C GLN A 316 4.44 -9.13 -12.60
N SER A 317 3.76 -9.06 -11.46
CA SER A 317 2.76 -10.08 -11.12
C SER A 317 1.64 -10.10 -12.18
N PRO A 318 1.35 -11.25 -12.81
CA PRO A 318 0.23 -11.34 -13.75
C PRO A 318 -1.12 -11.10 -13.07
N ILE A 319 -1.20 -11.30 -11.75
CA ILE A 319 -2.42 -11.08 -10.97
C ILE A 319 -2.82 -9.60 -11.00
N ILE A 320 -1.86 -8.66 -11.05
CA ILE A 320 -2.12 -7.22 -11.17
C ILE A 320 -2.97 -6.95 -12.41
N TYR A 321 -2.59 -7.52 -13.56
CA TYR A 321 -3.33 -7.35 -14.80
C TYR A 321 -4.68 -8.06 -14.75
N LEU A 322 -4.71 -9.33 -14.32
CA LEU A 322 -5.95 -10.12 -14.26
C LEU A 322 -7.02 -9.48 -13.36
N LYS A 323 -6.64 -8.91 -12.22
CA LYS A 323 -7.59 -8.21 -11.32
C LYS A 323 -7.91 -6.77 -11.76
N SER A 324 -7.14 -6.20 -12.68
CA SER A 324 -7.38 -4.83 -13.17
C SER A 324 -8.65 -4.76 -14.03
N VAL A 325 -8.95 -5.82 -14.80
CA VAL A 325 -10.12 -5.94 -15.67
C VAL A 325 -11.27 -6.63 -14.91
N LYS A 326 -12.26 -5.86 -14.48
CA LYS A 326 -13.38 -6.38 -13.69
C LYS A 326 -14.35 -7.13 -14.58
N ASN A 327 -14.84 -8.28 -14.11
CA ASN A 327 -15.90 -9.00 -14.80
C ASN A 327 -17.28 -8.34 -14.56
N ALA A 328 -18.31 -8.79 -15.28
CA ALA A 328 -19.64 -8.20 -15.21
C ALA A 328 -20.23 -8.21 -13.77
N VAL A 329 -19.99 -9.26 -12.99
CA VAL A 329 -20.48 -9.37 -11.61
C VAL A 329 -19.78 -8.35 -10.71
N GLU A 330 -18.46 -8.22 -10.84
CA GLU A 330 -17.66 -7.23 -10.10
C GLU A 330 -18.08 -5.80 -10.47
N ILE A 331 -18.29 -5.49 -11.76
CA ILE A 331 -18.76 -4.18 -12.23
C ILE A 331 -20.12 -3.83 -11.65
N GLU A 332 -21.08 -4.75 -11.70
CA GLU A 332 -22.41 -4.53 -11.12
C GLU A 332 -22.35 -4.40 -9.59
N GLY A 333 -21.44 -5.13 -8.94
CA GLY A 333 -21.14 -4.97 -7.53
C GLY A 333 -20.62 -3.56 -7.19
N MET A 334 -19.67 -3.06 -7.97
CA MET A 334 -19.16 -1.70 -7.84
C MET A 334 -20.26 -0.66 -8.01
N LYS A 335 -21.14 -0.79 -9.01
CA LYS A 335 -22.28 0.13 -9.20
C LYS A 335 -23.20 0.16 -7.98
N ARG A 336 -23.61 -1.02 -7.47
CA ARG A 336 -24.48 -1.12 -6.28
C ARG A 336 -23.84 -0.46 -5.07
N ALA A 337 -22.54 -0.67 -4.86
CA ALA A 337 -21.83 -0.06 -3.75
C ALA A 337 -21.73 1.47 -3.89
N HIS A 338 -21.49 2.00 -5.09
CA HIS A 338 -21.49 3.46 -5.33
C HIS A 338 -22.87 4.09 -5.10
N VAL A 339 -23.96 3.38 -5.41
CA VAL A 339 -25.32 3.86 -5.09
C VAL A 339 -25.52 3.98 -3.57
N LYS A 340 -25.08 2.97 -2.80
CA LYS A 340 -25.16 2.99 -1.33
C LYS A 340 -24.26 4.08 -0.72
N ASP A 341 -23.04 4.21 -1.21
CA ASP A 341 -22.12 5.27 -0.77
C ASP A 341 -22.65 6.66 -1.12
N GLY A 342 -23.27 6.82 -2.29
CA GLY A 342 -23.97 8.04 -2.68
C GLY A 342 -25.15 8.38 -1.77
N ALA A 343 -25.93 7.37 -1.34
CA ALA A 343 -26.99 7.56 -0.36
C ALA A 343 -26.44 8.04 1.00
N ALA A 344 -25.37 7.42 1.50
CA ALA A 344 -24.70 7.86 2.74
C ALA A 344 -24.20 9.31 2.66
N MET A 345 -23.63 9.71 1.52
CA MET A 345 -23.21 11.10 1.28
C MET A 345 -24.41 12.07 1.29
N CYS A 346 -25.53 11.71 0.65
CA CYS A 346 -26.75 12.52 0.65
C CYS A 346 -27.32 12.69 2.06
N ASP A 347 -27.42 11.59 2.83
CA ASP A 347 -27.91 11.61 4.21
C ASP A 347 -27.01 12.46 5.11
N PHE A 348 -25.69 12.32 4.94
CA PHE A 348 -24.70 13.15 5.62
C PHE A 348 -24.89 14.65 5.34
N PHE A 349 -24.94 15.06 4.06
CA PHE A 349 -25.10 16.47 3.71
C PHE A 349 -26.43 17.03 4.21
N ALA A 350 -27.53 16.30 4.01
CA ALA A 350 -28.85 16.71 4.50
C ALA A 350 -28.87 16.86 6.03
N TYR A 351 -28.22 15.96 6.76
CA TYR A 351 -28.10 16.04 8.22
C TYR A 351 -27.27 17.26 8.65
N ILE A 352 -26.08 17.45 8.10
CA ILE A 352 -25.19 18.56 8.46
C ILE A 352 -25.88 19.90 8.21
N GLU A 353 -26.46 20.10 7.01
CA GLU A 353 -27.19 21.32 6.67
C GLU A 353 -28.34 21.59 7.66
N ALA A 354 -29.19 20.60 7.90
CA ALA A 354 -30.35 20.75 8.78
C ALA A 354 -29.95 21.06 10.23
N GLN A 355 -28.82 20.53 10.71
CA GLN A 355 -28.32 20.80 12.06
C GLN A 355 -27.61 22.15 12.16
N MET A 356 -26.86 22.56 11.14
CA MET A 356 -26.23 23.88 11.10
C MET A 356 -27.27 25.00 11.10
N VAL A 357 -28.39 24.85 10.37
CA VAL A 357 -29.53 25.78 10.41
C VAL A 357 -30.13 25.90 11.82
N LYS A 358 -30.09 24.84 12.62
CA LYS A 358 -30.54 24.84 14.03
C LYS A 358 -29.49 25.41 14.99
N GLY A 359 -28.37 25.90 14.49
CA GLY A 359 -27.28 26.46 15.29
C GLY A 359 -26.30 25.43 15.86
N LYS A 360 -26.35 24.16 15.42
CA LYS A 360 -25.35 23.17 15.83
C LYS A 360 -24.00 23.51 15.17
N VAL A 361 -22.95 23.56 15.99
CA VAL A 361 -21.58 23.78 15.55
C VAL A 361 -20.91 22.43 15.33
N PHE A 362 -20.20 22.29 14.21
CA PHE A 362 -19.42 21.10 13.88
C PHE A 362 -17.96 21.46 13.74
N THR A 363 -17.10 20.52 14.11
CA THR A 363 -15.69 20.52 13.74
C THR A 363 -15.43 19.59 12.55
N GLU A 364 -14.25 19.68 11.94
CA GLU A 364 -13.82 18.76 10.88
C GLU A 364 -13.88 17.29 11.31
N MET A 365 -13.42 16.98 12.53
CA MET A 365 -13.49 15.64 13.11
C MET A 365 -14.94 15.19 13.35
N ASP A 366 -15.83 16.10 13.77
CA ASP A 366 -17.25 15.75 13.94
C ASP A 366 -17.86 15.34 12.59
N MET A 367 -17.62 16.13 11.54
CA MET A 367 -18.11 15.82 10.20
C MET A 367 -17.54 14.50 9.66
N ALA A 368 -16.25 14.22 9.89
CA ALA A 368 -15.64 12.96 9.50
C ALA A 368 -16.31 11.76 10.19
N ASN A 369 -16.49 11.84 11.51
CA ASN A 369 -17.12 10.77 12.28
C ASN A 369 -18.59 10.54 11.89
N ILE A 370 -19.35 11.62 11.68
CA ILE A 370 -20.76 11.52 11.28
C ILE A 370 -20.89 10.86 9.90
N LEU A 371 -20.01 11.21 8.95
CA LEU A 371 -20.00 10.59 7.63
C LEU A 371 -19.63 9.11 7.71
N ASP A 372 -18.66 8.77 8.57
CA ASP A 372 -18.27 7.38 8.82
C ASP A 372 -19.43 6.56 9.37
N ASP A 373 -20.23 7.13 10.29
CA ASP A 373 -21.42 6.49 10.86
C ASP A 373 -22.49 6.23 9.77
N PHE A 374 -22.86 7.25 8.97
CA PHE A 374 -23.82 7.08 7.87
C PHE A 374 -23.37 6.03 6.85
N ARG A 375 -22.07 5.94 6.59
CA ARG A 375 -21.49 4.93 5.70
C ARG A 375 -21.49 3.54 6.32
N PHE A 376 -21.25 3.44 7.63
CA PHE A 376 -21.30 2.17 8.35
C PHE A 376 -22.72 1.60 8.40
N GLU A 377 -23.74 2.45 8.46
CA GLU A 377 -25.16 2.06 8.45
C GLU A 377 -25.63 1.47 7.10
N GLN A 378 -24.89 1.72 6.01
CA GLN A 378 -25.24 1.19 4.70
C GLN A 378 -25.16 -0.35 4.67
N LEU A 379 -26.15 -0.97 4.01
CA LEU A 379 -26.22 -2.42 3.87
C LEU A 379 -24.94 -2.98 3.21
N GLU A 380 -24.36 -4.03 3.80
CA GLU A 380 -23.11 -4.68 3.36
C GLU A 380 -21.85 -3.80 3.47
N SER A 381 -21.90 -2.70 4.25
CA SER A 381 -20.71 -1.92 4.59
C SER A 381 -19.73 -2.73 5.43
N LEU A 382 -18.45 -2.60 5.13
CA LEU A 382 -17.31 -3.14 5.87
C LEU A 382 -16.54 -2.03 6.61
N GLY A 383 -17.07 -0.81 6.61
CA GLY A 383 -16.43 0.40 7.11
C GLY A 383 -15.65 1.14 6.02
N ASN A 384 -14.79 2.07 6.44
CA ASN A 384 -14.07 2.94 5.53
C ASN A 384 -12.94 2.23 4.77
N SER A 385 -12.61 2.75 3.59
CA SER A 385 -11.51 2.28 2.73
C SER A 385 -10.19 3.03 2.92
N PHE A 386 -10.26 4.21 3.53
CA PHE A 386 -9.16 4.99 4.06
C PHE A 386 -9.73 5.97 5.09
N ARG A 387 -8.86 6.68 5.81
CA ARG A 387 -9.30 7.66 6.80
C ARG A 387 -10.02 8.84 6.14
N THR A 388 -11.25 9.12 6.57
CA THR A 388 -12.02 10.27 6.09
C THR A 388 -11.26 11.59 6.35
N ILE A 389 -11.02 12.33 5.28
CA ILE A 389 -10.39 13.65 5.26
C ILE A 389 -11.51 14.68 5.20
N VAL A 390 -11.53 15.60 6.16
CA VAL A 390 -12.40 16.78 6.14
C VAL A 390 -11.54 18.00 6.44
N GLY A 391 -11.39 18.91 5.48
CA GLY A 391 -10.60 20.13 5.62
C GLY A 391 -11.42 21.38 5.35
N PHE A 392 -11.50 22.27 6.33
CA PHE A 392 -12.20 23.55 6.24
C PHE A 392 -11.23 24.69 5.90
N ALA A 393 -11.63 25.55 4.97
CA ALA A 393 -10.89 26.72 4.52
C ALA A 393 -9.42 26.40 4.20
N GLY A 394 -8.47 26.99 4.94
CA GLY A 394 -7.04 26.77 4.72
C GLY A 394 -6.59 25.30 4.87
N ASN A 395 -7.30 24.50 5.67
CA ASN A 395 -7.01 23.07 5.80
C ASN A 395 -7.39 22.28 4.54
N GLY A 396 -8.49 22.66 3.87
CA GLY A 396 -8.94 22.02 2.62
C GLY A 396 -7.98 22.21 1.44
N ALA A 397 -7.05 23.17 1.52
CA ALA A 397 -6.03 23.39 0.49
C ALA A 397 -4.84 22.42 0.58
N GLN A 398 -4.75 21.60 1.64
CA GLN A 398 -3.65 20.66 1.84
C GLN A 398 -4.02 19.28 1.25
N PRO A 399 -3.24 18.75 0.28
CA PRO A 399 -3.62 17.53 -0.47
C PRO A 399 -3.77 16.23 0.35
N HIS A 400 -3.29 16.21 1.59
CA HIS A 400 -3.39 15.07 2.52
C HIS A 400 -3.72 15.55 3.95
N TYR A 401 -4.60 16.55 4.07
CA TYR A 401 -5.06 16.98 5.39
C TYR A 401 -5.79 15.85 6.10
N ILE A 402 -5.39 15.53 7.32
CA ILE A 402 -6.18 14.69 8.22
C ILE A 402 -6.41 15.51 9.50
N PRO A 403 -7.66 15.75 9.91
CA PRO A 403 -7.91 16.51 11.12
C PRO A 403 -7.39 15.74 12.34
N THR A 404 -6.53 16.41 13.12
CA THR A 404 -6.01 15.92 14.40
C THR A 404 -6.63 16.73 15.53
N LYS A 405 -6.48 16.27 16.78
CA LYS A 405 -6.91 17.07 17.95
C LYS A 405 -6.33 18.49 17.97
N ASN A 406 -5.16 18.70 17.37
CA ASN A 406 -4.46 19.99 17.35
C ASN A 406 -4.85 20.87 16.16
N THR A 407 -5.31 20.28 15.05
CA THR A 407 -5.64 20.99 13.81
C THR A 407 -7.14 21.09 13.54
N ASN A 408 -7.96 20.37 14.33
CA ASN A 408 -9.41 20.27 14.18
C ASN A 408 -10.09 21.64 14.21
N ALA A 409 -10.46 22.15 13.04
CA ALA A 409 -11.11 23.45 12.91
C ALA A 409 -12.63 23.37 13.12
N ILE A 410 -13.21 24.45 13.64
CA ILE A 410 -14.66 24.66 13.63
C ILE A 410 -15.07 25.03 12.20
N VAL A 411 -16.13 24.40 11.69
CA VAL A 411 -16.68 24.64 10.36
C VAL A 411 -17.73 25.73 10.43
N PHE A 412 -17.48 26.84 9.73
CA PHE A 412 -18.37 28.00 9.65
C PHE A 412 -19.01 28.12 8.26
N HIS A 413 -20.01 29.00 8.12
CA HIS A 413 -20.74 29.20 6.85
C HIS A 413 -19.97 30.02 5.81
N ASN A 414 -18.74 30.47 6.12
CA ASN A 414 -17.96 31.41 5.32
C ASN A 414 -16.68 30.79 4.73
N GLY A 415 -16.68 29.48 4.47
CA GLY A 415 -15.52 28.81 3.88
C GLY A 415 -15.87 27.49 3.21
N THR A 416 -14.94 27.02 2.38
CA THR A 416 -15.04 25.74 1.68
C THR A 416 -14.71 24.58 2.61
N VAL A 417 -15.44 23.47 2.49
CA VAL A 417 -15.11 22.19 3.12
C VAL A 417 -14.71 21.19 2.03
N VAL A 418 -13.53 20.59 2.14
CA VAL A 418 -13.09 19.50 1.26
C VAL A 418 -13.28 18.19 2.02
N ILE A 419 -14.01 17.24 1.42
CA ILE A 419 -14.28 15.92 2.01
C ILE A 419 -13.77 14.83 1.09
N GLU A 420 -12.73 14.12 1.48
CA GLU A 420 -12.25 12.93 0.77
C GLU A 420 -12.50 11.70 1.66
N SER A 421 -13.34 10.78 1.17
CA SER A 421 -13.84 9.66 1.98
C SER A 421 -14.29 8.51 1.10
N GLY A 422 -14.37 7.31 1.68
CA GLY A 422 -15.30 6.32 1.17
C GLY A 422 -15.22 4.95 1.83
N GLY A 423 -16.01 4.02 1.28
CA GLY A 423 -16.35 2.75 1.94
C GLY A 423 -15.86 1.49 1.26
N GLN A 424 -15.56 0.50 2.08
CA GLN A 424 -15.48 -0.90 1.68
C GLN A 424 -16.86 -1.54 1.79
N TYR A 425 -17.26 -2.31 0.78
CA TYR A 425 -18.51 -3.07 0.79
C TYR A 425 -18.23 -4.48 0.29
N TYR A 426 -19.02 -5.48 0.71
CA TYR A 426 -18.89 -6.83 0.16
C TYR A 426 -18.99 -6.86 -1.38
N ALA A 427 -19.79 -5.97 -1.95
CA ALA A 427 -19.98 -5.85 -3.40
C ALA A 427 -18.79 -5.24 -4.17
N ILE A 428 -17.75 -4.72 -3.51
CA ILE A 428 -16.55 -4.18 -4.17
C ILE A 428 -15.34 -5.08 -3.87
N PRO A 429 -14.63 -5.58 -4.90
CA PRO A 429 -13.24 -5.99 -4.76
C PRO A 429 -12.36 -4.72 -4.69
N ALA A 430 -12.32 -4.06 -3.51
CA ALA A 430 -11.46 -2.94 -3.13
C ALA A 430 -11.24 -1.79 -4.17
N LEU A 431 -12.02 -0.69 -4.11
CA LEU A 431 -11.60 0.73 -4.36
C LEU A 431 -12.75 1.73 -4.15
N VAL A 432 -12.43 3.03 -4.00
CA VAL A 432 -13.30 4.10 -3.48
C VAL A 432 -13.35 5.41 -4.28
N SER A 433 -14.46 6.14 -4.09
CA SER A 433 -14.88 7.45 -4.56
C SER A 433 -14.11 8.65 -3.95
N LYS A 434 -13.97 9.74 -4.71
CA LYS A 434 -13.52 11.07 -4.24
C LYS A 434 -14.65 12.06 -4.52
N TYR A 435 -15.08 12.83 -3.52
CA TYR A 435 -16.09 13.88 -3.66
C TYR A 435 -15.49 15.24 -3.30
N VAL A 436 -15.99 16.32 -3.91
CA VAL A 436 -15.68 17.70 -3.52
C VAL A 436 -17.02 18.43 -3.52
N GLY A 437 -17.44 18.96 -2.37
CA GLY A 437 -18.71 19.67 -2.22
C GLY A 437 -18.48 21.07 -1.66
N GLU A 438 -19.10 22.08 -2.27
CA GLU A 438 -19.07 23.47 -1.81
C GLU A 438 -20.49 23.97 -1.55
N PHE A 439 -20.69 24.71 -0.46
CA PHE A 439 -21.84 25.58 -0.24
C PHE A 439 -21.32 26.98 0.09
N PRO A 440 -21.82 28.08 -0.51
CA PRO A 440 -22.20 28.33 -1.91
C PRO A 440 -21.12 29.20 -2.61
N TYR A 441 -20.58 28.75 -3.74
CA TYR A 441 -19.97 29.47 -4.89
C TYR A 441 -19.00 28.48 -5.57
N VAL A 442 -19.57 27.68 -6.48
CA VAL A 442 -19.00 26.43 -7.02
C VAL A 442 -17.76 26.64 -7.89
N TYR A 443 -16.64 26.05 -7.50
CA TYR A 443 -15.57 25.56 -8.39
C TYR A 443 -15.25 24.09 -8.10
N VAL A 444 -15.84 23.22 -8.92
CA VAL A 444 -15.47 21.81 -9.00
C VAL A 444 -14.14 21.68 -9.76
N VAL A 445 -13.04 21.42 -9.05
CA VAL A 445 -11.86 20.82 -9.67
C VAL A 445 -11.94 19.31 -9.48
N LEU A 446 -12.62 18.65 -10.41
CA LEU A 446 -12.41 17.22 -10.67
C LEU A 446 -10.97 17.09 -11.16
N GLY A 447 -10.04 16.71 -10.28
CA GLY A 447 -8.71 16.26 -10.70
C GLY A 447 -8.88 15.15 -11.76
N GLY A 448 -8.63 15.48 -13.03
CA GLY A 448 -8.65 14.56 -14.18
C GLY A 448 -10.01 14.01 -14.65
N GLY A 449 -11.11 14.14 -13.90
CA GLY A 449 -12.33 13.35 -14.17
C GLY A 449 -13.40 13.99 -15.06
N ALA A 450 -13.51 15.32 -15.14
CA ALA A 450 -14.63 15.97 -15.85
C ALA A 450 -14.59 15.82 -17.38
N PHE A 451 -13.39 15.62 -17.94
CA PHE A 451 -13.18 15.52 -19.40
C PHE A 451 -13.12 14.08 -19.94
N LEU A 452 -13.13 13.05 -19.08
CA LEU A 452 -12.85 11.66 -19.46
C LEU A 452 -14.08 10.73 -19.57
N ILE A 453 -15.30 11.22 -19.31
CA ILE A 453 -16.51 10.37 -19.26
C ILE A 453 -17.10 10.06 -20.65
N ARG A 454 -16.74 10.80 -21.70
CA ARG A 454 -17.16 10.50 -23.08
C ARG A 454 -16.01 10.66 -24.08
N PHE A 455 -15.16 9.66 -24.15
CA PHE A 455 -14.40 9.39 -25.37
C PHE A 455 -15.05 8.24 -26.11
N ASN A 456 -15.61 8.52 -27.29
CA ASN A 456 -15.87 7.50 -28.29
C ASN A 456 -14.54 7.29 -29.02
N LEU A 457 -13.63 6.52 -28.43
CA LEU A 457 -12.42 6.09 -29.14
C LEU A 457 -12.88 5.11 -30.23
N SER A 458 -13.10 5.63 -31.43
CA SER A 458 -13.31 4.80 -32.61
C SER A 458 -12.11 3.89 -32.76
N SER A 459 -12.36 2.59 -32.80
CA SER A 459 -11.43 1.54 -33.19
C SER A 459 -10.78 1.90 -34.53
N ASN A 460 -9.54 2.41 -34.49
CA ASN A 460 -8.51 2.36 -35.54
C ASN A 460 -7.34 3.33 -35.25
N LEU A 461 -6.78 3.30 -34.04
CA LEU A 461 -5.44 3.86 -33.82
C LEU A 461 -4.41 2.85 -34.31
N HIS A 462 -4.13 2.89 -35.62
CA HIS A 462 -2.89 2.34 -36.16
C HIS A 462 -1.73 3.19 -35.63
N THR A 463 -0.91 2.58 -34.79
CA THR A 463 0.40 3.10 -34.41
C THR A 463 1.29 3.17 -35.66
N THR A 464 1.45 4.37 -36.22
CA THR A 464 2.63 4.69 -37.04
C THR A 464 3.40 5.78 -36.32
N GLY A 465 4.55 5.39 -35.77
CA GLY A 465 5.54 6.33 -35.29
C GLY A 465 6.19 7.00 -36.50
N MET A 466 6.12 8.32 -36.57
CA MET A 466 7.03 9.12 -37.39
C MET A 466 7.60 10.22 -36.51
N TRP A 467 8.86 10.05 -36.16
CA TRP A 467 9.75 11.11 -35.73
C TRP A 467 9.90 12.11 -36.89
N SER A 468 9.61 13.38 -36.66
CA SER A 468 10.06 14.45 -37.55
C SER A 468 11.16 15.21 -36.82
N GLU A 469 12.37 15.05 -37.36
CA GLU A 469 13.57 15.79 -36.99
C GLU A 469 13.43 17.25 -37.40
N GLY A 470 14.04 18.11 -36.58
CA GLY A 470 14.04 19.56 -36.74
C GLY A 470 14.60 20.02 -38.09
N THR A 471 13.93 20.99 -38.67
CA THR A 471 14.42 21.79 -39.78
C THR A 471 15.46 22.80 -39.27
N SER A 472 16.70 22.67 -39.71
CA SER A 472 17.65 23.77 -39.80
C SER A 472 18.37 23.70 -41.15
N ALA A 473 18.03 24.61 -42.07
CA ALA A 473 18.88 24.91 -43.22
C ALA A 473 19.65 26.21 -42.91
N PRO A 474 20.90 26.30 -43.37
CA PRO A 474 21.15 27.27 -44.45
C PRO A 474 22.13 26.75 -45.51
N GLY A 475 21.96 27.23 -46.75
CA GLY A 475 22.92 27.10 -47.85
C GLY A 475 22.46 26.20 -48.98
#